data_AF-A0A438G6V4-F1
#
_entry.id   AF-A0A438G6V4-F1
#
_cell.length_a   1.000
_cell.length_b   1.000
_cell.length_c   1.000
_cell.angle_alpha   90.00
_cell.angle_beta   90.00
_cell.angle_gamma   90.00
#
_symmetry.space_group_name_H-M   'P 1'
#
loop_
_entity.id
_entity.type
_entity.pdbx_description
1 polymer ?
#
loop_
_entity_poly.entity_id
_entity_poly.type
_entity_poly.pdbx_seq_one_letter_code
_entity_poly.pdbx_strand_id
1 'polypeptide(L)' 'MRWIANPVVVFTGITDLYVHFAVDNEPAKQLYMKSGFIYENDEPAWKARFLDRPRRILLWTGLPVNYDV' A
#
# COMPACT_ATOMS: atom_id res chain seq x y z
N MET A 1 17.53 -16.95 -9.11
CA MET A 1 16.68 -16.07 -8.28
C MET A 1 15.65 -15.42 -9.16
N ARG A 2 14.39 -15.85 -9.09
CA ARG A 2 13.29 -15.32 -9.90
C ARG A 2 12.15 -14.99 -8.93
N TRP A 3 11.85 -13.71 -8.78
CA TRP A 3 10.75 -13.24 -7.95
C TRP A 3 9.44 -13.68 -8.58
N ILE A 4 8.60 -14.36 -7.80
CA ILE A 4 7.23 -14.71 -8.21
C ILE A 4 6.44 -13.40 -8.13
N ALA A 5 6.38 -12.67 -9.24
CA ALA A 5 5.29 -11.72 -9.43
C ALA A 5 4.00 -12.53 -9.36
N ASN A 6 3.16 -12.25 -8.37
CA ASN A 6 2.02 -13.06 -8.00
C ASN A 6 1.02 -13.08 -9.19
N PRO A 7 0.87 -14.21 -9.92
CA PRO A 7 0.19 -14.22 -11.22
C PRO A 7 -1.31 -13.90 -11.11
N VAL A 8 -1.90 -14.04 -9.92
CA VAL A 8 -3.32 -13.73 -9.67
C VAL A 8 -3.66 -12.27 -10.01
N VAL A 9 -2.74 -11.34 -9.78
CA VAL A 9 -3.04 -9.91 -9.91
C VAL A 9 -3.02 -9.46 -11.36
N VAL A 10 -2.15 -10.06 -12.20
CA VAL A 10 -2.00 -9.69 -13.63
C VAL A 10 -3.27 -10.02 -14.44
N PHE A 11 -4.00 -11.09 -14.10
CA PHE A 11 -5.21 -11.49 -14.83
C PHE A 11 -6.47 -10.68 -14.49
N THR A 12 -6.48 -9.93 -13.39
CA THR A 12 -7.70 -9.29 -12.86
C THR A 12 -7.86 -7.83 -13.29
N GLY A 13 -6.92 -7.27 -14.06
CA GLY A 13 -6.97 -5.88 -14.52
C GLY A 13 -6.75 -4.85 -13.41
N ILE A 14 -6.21 -5.26 -12.26
CA ILE A 14 -5.88 -4.36 -11.16
C ILE A 14 -4.62 -3.58 -11.54
N THR A 15 -4.71 -2.26 -11.55
CA THR A 15 -3.63 -1.34 -11.93
C THR A 15 -2.90 -0.78 -10.71
N ASP A 16 -3.61 -0.60 -9.60
CA ASP A 16 -3.10 0.12 -8.43
C ASP A 16 -3.51 -0.60 -7.16
N LEU A 17 -2.59 -0.64 -6.19
CA LEU A 17 -2.84 -1.22 -4.88
C LEU A 17 -2.66 -0.16 -3.79
N TYR A 18 -3.70 0.04 -2.98
CA TYR A 18 -3.71 0.98 -1.87
C TYR A 18 -3.74 0.24 -0.54
N VAL A 19 -2.89 0.64 0.39
CA VAL A 19 -2.80 0.02 1.72
C VAL A 19 -2.84 1.08 2.81
N HIS A 20 -3.61 0.79 3.86
CA HIS A 20 -3.65 1.58 5.07
C HIS A 20 -2.97 0.83 6.22
N PHE A 21 -2.11 1.50 6.98
CA PHE A 21 -1.52 0.95 8.20
C PHE A 21 -1.52 1.99 9.32
N ALA A 22 -1.44 1.55 10.58
CA ALA A 22 -1.41 2.44 11.73
C ALA A 22 -0.07 3.19 11.82
N VAL A 23 -0.10 4.48 12.15
CA VAL A 23 1.09 5.36 12.20
C VAL A 23 2.19 4.85 13.12
N ASP A 24 1.83 4.17 14.20
CA ASP A 24 2.73 3.58 15.18
C ASP A 24 3.32 2.23 14.75
N ASN A 25 2.85 1.64 13.66
CA ASN A 25 3.36 0.38 13.12
C ASN A 25 4.55 0.59 12.19
N GLU A 26 5.68 1.02 12.76
CA GLU A 26 6.92 1.25 12.03
C GLU A 26 7.45 0.00 11.29
N PRO A 27 7.33 -1.25 11.82
CA PRO A 27 7.72 -2.44 11.06
C PRO A 27 6.92 -2.62 9.77
N ALA A 28 5.61 -2.39 9.78
CA ALA A 28 4.78 -2.47 8.58
C ALA A 28 5.16 -1.40 7.57
N LYS A 29 5.42 -0.17 8.02
CA LYS A 29 5.91 0.91 7.16
C LYS A 29 7.19 0.53 6.44
N GLN A 30 8.17 0.00 7.17
CA GLN A 30 9.44 -0.45 6.58
C GLN A 30 9.24 -1.58 5.57
N LEU A 31 8.33 -2.52 5.85
CA LEU A 31 8.00 -3.60 4.93
C LEU A 31 7.42 -3.03 3.62
N TYR A 32 6.40 -2.18 3.70
CA TYR A 32 5.75 -1.62 2.50
C TYR A 32 6.68 -0.72 1.69
N MET A 33 7.47 0.13 2.36
CA MET A 33 8.47 0.97 1.68
C MET A 33 9.54 0.11 0.97
N LYS A 34 9.98 -0.99 1.57
CA LYS A 34 10.90 -1.95 0.90
C LYS A 34 10.26 -2.68 -0.27
N SER A 35 8.95 -2.90 -0.23
CA SER A 35 8.18 -3.54 -1.30
C SER A 35 7.82 -2.62 -2.47
N GLY A 36 8.23 -1.34 -2.43
CA GLY A 36 7.98 -0.38 -3.53
C GLY A 36 6.67 0.40 -3.40
N PHE A 37 6.07 0.45 -2.22
CA PHE A 37 4.94 1.35 -1.94
C PHE A 37 5.44 2.77 -1.67
N ILE A 38 4.70 3.74 -2.21
CA ILE A 38 4.98 5.17 -2.13
C ILE A 38 3.99 5.81 -1.15
N TYR A 39 4.47 6.75 -0.35
CA TYR A 39 3.63 7.54 0.55
C TYR A 39 2.69 8.46 -0.23
N GLU A 40 1.41 8.43 0.13
CA GLU A 40 0.39 9.29 -0.48
C GLU A 40 -0.11 10.34 0.50
N ASN A 41 -0.69 9.90 1.63
CA ASN A 41 -1.38 10.78 2.56
C ASN A 41 -1.51 10.17 3.97
N ASP A 42 -1.71 11.01 4.98
CA ASP A 42 -2.05 10.61 6.34
C ASP A 42 -3.47 11.00 6.73
N GLU A 43 -4.12 10.17 7.54
CA GLU A 43 -5.42 10.49 8.10
C GLU A 43 -5.29 11.68 9.06
N PRO A 44 -6.10 12.76 8.94
CA PRO A 44 -5.97 13.89 9.83
C PRO A 44 -6.29 13.50 11.29
N ALA A 45 -5.51 14.04 12.22
CA ALA A 45 -5.57 13.65 13.64
C ALA A 45 -6.96 13.79 14.27
N TRP A 46 -7.75 14.78 13.84
CA TRP A 46 -9.12 14.97 14.34
C TRP A 46 -10.05 13.80 13.98
N LYS A 47 -9.87 13.19 12.79
CA LYS A 47 -10.69 12.07 12.32
C LYS A 47 -10.38 10.79 13.09
N ALA A 48 -9.10 10.52 13.32
CA ALA A 48 -8.66 9.39 14.13
C ALA A 48 -9.15 9.50 15.58
N ARG A 49 -9.08 10.71 16.16
CA ARG A 49 -9.60 11.00 17.51
C ARG A 49 -11.12 10.81 17.61
N PHE A 50 -11.86 11.26 16.60
CA PHE A 50 -13.31 11.08 16.55
C PHE A 50 -13.71 9.60 16.47
N LEU A 51 -12.91 8.78 15.78
CA LEU A 51 -13.15 7.35 15.60
C LEU A 51 -12.51 6.47 16.70
N ASP A 52 -11.89 7.08 17.72
CA ASP A 52 -11.18 6.41 18.82
C ASP A 52 -10.24 5.28 18.34
N ARG A 53 -9.47 5.54 17.28
CA ARG A 53 -8.54 4.57 16.70
C ARG A 53 -7.18 5.20 16.37
N PRO A 54 -6.12 4.39 16.22
CA PRO A 54 -4.83 4.89 15.74
C PRO A 54 -4.97 5.56 14.37
N ARG A 55 -4.26 6.68 14.19
CA ARG A 55 -4.15 7.37 12.90
C ARG A 55 -3.58 6.42 11.85
N ARG A 56 -4.11 6.48 10.63
CA ARG A 56 -3.65 5.64 9.52
C ARG A 56 -2.84 6.42 8.48
N ILE A 57 -1.87 5.75 7.87
CA ILE A 57 -1.12 6.24 6.70
C ILE A 57 -1.59 5.46 5.48
N LEU A 58 -1.76 6.16 4.37
CA LEU A 58 -2.04 5.60 3.06
C LEU A 58 -0.76 5.54 2.23
N LEU A 59 -0.47 4.34 1.71
CA LEU A 59 0.54 4.14 0.68
C LEU A 59 -0.11 3.51 -0.54
N TRP A 60 0.50 3.74 -1.70
CA TRP A 60 0.07 3.14 -2.96
C TRP A 60 1.25 2.58 -3.74
N THR A 61 0.99 1.62 -4.62
CA THR A 61 1.95 1.20 -5.63
C THR A 61 1.23 0.86 -6.92
N GLY A 62 1.81 1.27 -8.04
CA GLY A 62 1.33 0.88 -9.37
C GLY A 62 1.81 -0.54 -9.69
N LEU A 63 0.91 -1.36 -10.19
CA LEU A 63 1.25 -2.67 -10.70
C LEU A 63 1.70 -2.55 -12.15
N PRO A 64 2.79 -3.24 -12.54
CA PRO A 64 3.21 -3.23 -13.93
C PRO A 64 2.14 -3.89 -14.79
N VAL A 65 1.50 -3.11 -15.65
CA VAL A 65 0.65 -3.63 -16.71
C VAL A 65 1.60 -4.14 -17.81
N ASN A 66 1.80 -5.46 -17.85
CA ASN A 66 2.40 -6.08 -19.03
C ASN A 66 1.38 -6.00 -20.16
N TYR A 67 1.50 -4.96 -20.99
CA TYR A 67 0.98 -5.01 -22.34
C TYR A 67 1.88 -5.98 -23.11
N ASP A 68 1.56 -7.27 -23.05
CA ASP A 68 2.13 -8.23 -24.00
C ASP A 68 1.57 -7.86 -25.39
N VAL A 69 2.34 -7.04 -26.14
CA VAL A 69 2.11 -6.69 -27.55
C VAL A 69 2.63 -7.77 -28.48
#